data_AF-A0A384IHJ5-F1
#
_entry.id   AF-A0A384IHJ5-F1
#
_cell.length_a   1.000
_cell.length_b   1.000
_cell.length_c   1.000
_cell.angle_alpha   90.00
_cell.angle_beta   90.00
_cell.angle_gamma   90.00
#
_symmetry.space_group_name_H-M   'P 1'
#
loop_
_entity.id
_entity.type
_entity.pdbx_description
1 polymer ?
#
loop_
_entity_poly.entity_id
_entity_poly.type
_entity_poly.pdbx_seq_one_letter_code
_entity_poly.pdbx_strand_id
1 'polypeptide(L)'
;MPSSVPTGPVFATADDVMEAMGEGGLECRLLRRARANFGSGLDCVAEIMGTEVENEIHVLDPARFSRDDIGNSIAGRREVYGHTIVAAGNWYVWVRYAMFAPQVAKALHGVVLPPTDRGRRT
;
A
#
# COMPACT_ATOMS: atom_id res chain seq x y z
N MET A 1 3.41 -2.01 -14.11
CA MET A 1 3.33 -2.74 -12.81
C MET A 1 4.13 -4.03 -12.89
N PRO A 2 4.84 -4.48 -11.83
CA PRO A 2 5.43 -5.82 -11.82
C PRO A 2 4.37 -6.90 -12.08
N SER A 3 4.70 -7.93 -12.87
CA SER A 3 3.79 -9.02 -13.22
C SER A 3 3.33 -9.85 -12.02
N SER A 4 4.09 -9.82 -10.92
CA SER A 4 3.74 -10.45 -9.65
C SER A 4 2.62 -9.72 -8.90
N VAL A 5 2.30 -8.47 -9.25
CA VAL A 5 1.22 -7.72 -8.61
C VAL A 5 -0.12 -8.14 -9.22
N PRO A 6 -1.09 -8.62 -8.43
CA PRO A 6 -2.41 -8.97 -8.89
C PRO A 6 -3.15 -7.80 -9.56
N THR A 7 -4.08 -8.10 -10.46
CA THR A 7 -4.94 -7.08 -11.11
C THR A 7 -6.09 -6.62 -10.22
N GLY A 8 -6.36 -7.31 -9.12
CA GLY A 8 -7.33 -6.91 -8.10
C GLY A 8 -6.91 -7.37 -6.71
N PRO A 9 -7.58 -6.92 -5.64
CA PRO A 9 -8.77 -6.05 -5.66
C PRO A 9 -8.46 -4.62 -6.14
N VAL A 10 -9.49 -3.95 -6.67
CA VAL A 10 -9.47 -2.54 -7.09
C VAL A 10 -10.42 -1.78 -6.17
N PHE A 11 -9.99 -0.62 -5.68
CA PHE A 11 -10.76 0.21 -4.75
C PHE A 11 -11.02 1.59 -5.34
N ALA A 12 -12.13 2.21 -4.95
CA ALA A 12 -12.44 3.57 -5.38
C ALA A 12 -11.68 4.58 -4.53
N THR A 13 -11.56 4.33 -3.23
CA THR A 13 -10.92 5.23 -2.28
C THR A 13 -10.01 4.51 -1.28
N ALA A 14 -9.16 5.29 -0.62
CA ALA A 14 -8.29 4.82 0.45
C ALA A 14 -9.07 4.48 1.72
N ASP A 15 -10.26 5.08 1.92
CA ASP A 15 -11.19 4.66 2.96
C ASP A 15 -11.69 3.23 2.68
N ASP A 16 -11.96 2.86 1.43
CA ASP A 16 -12.36 1.48 1.07
C ASP A 16 -11.23 0.48 1.34
N VAL A 17 -9.97 0.87 1.12
CA VAL A 17 -8.81 0.02 1.49
C VAL A 17 -8.73 -0.13 3.01
N MET A 18 -8.95 0.95 3.76
CA MET A 18 -8.94 0.93 5.22
C MET A 18 -10.06 0.04 5.78
N GLU A 19 -11.25 0.08 5.18
CA GLU A 19 -12.37 -0.81 5.49
C GLU A 19 -12.01 -2.27 5.17
N ALA A 20 -11.44 -2.54 4.00
CA ALA A 20 -10.98 -3.89 3.62
C ALA A 20 -9.86 -4.42 4.54
N MET A 21 -9.01 -3.55 5.09
CA MET A 21 -8.07 -3.97 6.14
C MET A 21 -8.81 -4.47 7.39
N GLY A 22 -9.85 -3.75 7.83
CA GLY A 22 -10.73 -4.14 8.94
C GLY A 22 -11.42 -5.49 8.70
N GLU A 23 -12.03 -5.67 7.53
CA GLU A 23 -12.62 -6.95 7.10
C GLU A 23 -11.59 -8.10 7.11
N GLY A 24 -10.34 -7.79 6.77
CA GLY A 24 -9.20 -8.71 6.83
C GLY A 24 -8.64 -8.96 8.24
N GLY A 25 -9.27 -8.41 9.28
CA GLY A 25 -8.88 -8.56 10.68
C GLY A 25 -7.82 -7.57 11.15
N LEU A 26 -7.57 -6.49 10.41
CA LEU A 26 -6.62 -5.43 10.71
C LEU A 26 -7.35 -4.08 10.80
N GLU A 27 -8.05 -3.85 11.89
CA GLU A 27 -8.70 -2.57 12.17
C GLU A 27 -7.67 -1.43 12.09
N CYS A 28 -7.83 -0.56 11.09
CA CYS A 28 -6.90 0.54 10.84
C CYS A 28 -7.57 1.87 11.18
N ARG A 29 -7.08 2.52 12.24
CA ARG A 29 -7.62 3.80 12.71
C ARG A 29 -6.97 4.95 11.95
N LEU A 30 -7.80 5.78 11.32
CA LEU A 30 -7.36 6.96 10.58
C LEU A 30 -6.49 7.89 11.45
N LEU A 31 -5.30 8.25 10.93
CA LEU A 31 -4.42 9.25 11.51
C LEU A 31 -4.54 10.59 10.77
N ARG A 32 -4.40 10.56 9.44
CA ARG A 32 -4.49 11.76 8.59
C ARG A 32 -4.88 11.39 7.17
N ARG A 33 -5.48 12.34 6.46
CA ARG A 33 -5.72 12.23 5.01
C ARG A 33 -4.53 12.82 4.28
N ALA A 34 -3.94 12.06 3.36
CA ALA A 34 -2.88 12.53 2.49
C ALA A 34 -3.49 13.21 1.26
N ARG A 35 -2.91 14.32 0.81
CA ARG A 35 -3.29 14.88 -0.49
C ARG A 35 -2.81 13.92 -1.59
N ALA A 36 -3.75 13.35 -2.32
CA ALA A 36 -3.49 12.64 -3.55
C ALA A 36 -4.00 13.49 -4.71
N ASN A 37 -3.11 13.90 -5.63
CA ASN A 37 -3.48 14.84 -6.70
C ASN A 37 -4.51 14.26 -7.68
N PHE A 38 -4.57 12.93 -7.82
CA PHE A 38 -5.37 12.23 -8.82
C PHE A 38 -5.84 10.84 -8.32
N GLY A 39 -6.19 10.78 -7.04
CA GLY A 39 -6.62 9.57 -6.36
C GLY A 39 -7.01 9.89 -4.92
N SER A 40 -6.82 8.94 -4.01
CA SER A 40 -7.00 9.18 -2.57
C SER A 40 -5.85 8.58 -1.79
N GLY A 41 -5.46 9.23 -0.70
CA GLY A 41 -4.48 8.70 0.21
C GLY A 41 -4.81 9.03 1.65
N LEU A 42 -4.40 8.16 2.55
CA LEU A 42 -4.51 8.35 3.99
C LEU A 42 -3.43 7.57 4.72
N ASP A 43 -3.18 7.97 5.95
CA ASP A 43 -2.36 7.21 6.87
C ASP A 43 -3.27 6.70 7.99
N CYS A 44 -3.08 5.44 8.36
CA CYS A 44 -3.79 4.83 9.47
C CYS A 44 -2.85 4.00 10.33
N VAL A 45 -3.26 3.72 11.57
CA VAL A 45 -2.55 2.83 12.48
C VAL A 45 -3.37 1.58 12.74
N ALA A 46 -2.76 0.42 12.56
CA ALA A 46 -3.35 -0.87 12.89
C ALA A 46 -2.55 -1.55 14.00
N GLU A 47 -3.21 -2.24 14.91
CA GLU A 47 -2.54 -3.11 15.87
C GLU A 47 -2.26 -4.47 15.20
N ILE A 48 -0.98 -4.83 15.07
CA ILE A 48 -0.57 -6.11 14.49
C ILE A 48 0.32 -6.82 15.51
N MET A 49 -0.16 -7.94 16.04
CA MET A 49 0.56 -8.73 17.06
C MET A 49 0.98 -7.88 18.28
N GLY A 50 0.09 -7.01 18.76
CA GLY A 50 0.33 -6.12 19.91
C GLY A 50 1.26 -4.93 19.61
N THR A 51 1.57 -4.65 18.34
CA THR A 51 2.39 -3.50 17.92
C THR A 51 1.54 -2.54 17.10
N GLU A 52 1.60 -1.24 17.40
CA GLU A 52 1.02 -0.20 16.55
C GLU A 52 1.85 -0.03 15.27
N VAL A 53 1.23 -0.24 14.11
CA VAL A 53 1.86 -0.19 12.80
C VAL A 53 1.21 0.90 11.97
N GLU A 54 1.98 1.93 11.62
CA GLU A 54 1.57 2.96 10.68
C GLU A 54 1.59 2.42 9.23
N ASN A 55 0.52 2.69 8.50
CA ASN A 55 0.31 2.32 7.11
C ASN A 55 -0.05 3.57 6.31
N GLU A 56 0.74 3.87 5.29
CA GLU A 56 0.44 4.94 4.32
C GLU A 56 -0.22 4.30 3.08
N ILE A 57 -1.50 4.59 2.89
CA ILE A 57 -2.37 4.02 1.85
C ILE A 57 -2.49 4.98 0.67
N HIS A 58 -2.34 4.44 -0.54
CA HIS A 58 -2.55 5.16 -1.81
C HIS A 58 -3.46 4.38 -2.73
N VAL A 59 -4.47 5.04 -3.26
CA VAL A 59 -5.34 4.54 -4.32
C VAL A 59 -5.28 5.51 -5.48
N LEU A 60 -4.97 5.00 -6.67
CA LEU A 60 -4.81 5.78 -7.89
C LEU A 60 -6.03 5.59 -8.80
N ASP A 61 -6.52 6.67 -9.40
CA ASP A 61 -7.66 6.64 -10.31
C ASP A 61 -7.27 5.90 -11.61
N PRO A 62 -7.86 4.72 -11.91
CA PRO A 62 -7.51 3.97 -13.12
C PRO A 62 -7.96 4.65 -14.42
N ALA A 63 -8.84 5.65 -14.36
CA ALA A 63 -9.17 6.47 -15.53
C ALA A 63 -8.05 7.46 -15.90
N ARG A 64 -7.13 7.74 -14.97
CA ARG A 64 -6.03 8.70 -15.14
C ARG A 64 -4.67 8.05 -15.17
N PHE A 65 -4.49 6.94 -14.46
CA PHE A 65 -3.22 6.22 -14.37
C PHE A 65 -3.33 4.85 -14.98
N SER A 66 -2.44 4.56 -15.92
CA SER A 66 -2.27 3.21 -16.42
C SER A 66 -1.67 2.31 -15.33
N ARG A 67 -1.80 1.00 -15.54
CA ARG A 67 -1.12 0.00 -14.72
C ARG A 67 0.39 0.21 -14.68
N ASP A 68 0.98 0.79 -15.72
CA ASP A 68 2.41 1.07 -15.75
C ASP A 68 2.77 2.32 -14.95
N ASP A 69 1.94 3.36 -14.97
CA ASP A 69 2.13 4.55 -14.12
C ASP A 69 2.09 4.19 -12.63
N ILE A 70 1.12 3.35 -12.23
CA ILE A 70 1.02 2.81 -10.87
C ILE A 70 2.29 2.01 -10.52
N GLY A 71 2.74 1.17 -11.44
CA GLY A 71 3.98 0.40 -11.29
C GLY A 71 5.21 1.27 -11.08
N ASN A 72 5.33 2.36 -11.84
CA ASN A 72 6.42 3.31 -11.74
C ASN A 72 6.40 4.06 -10.40
N SER A 73 5.21 4.43 -9.90
CA SER A 73 5.05 5.02 -8.57
C SER A 73 5.55 4.08 -7.46
N ILE A 74 5.17 2.80 -7.55
CA ILE A 74 5.63 1.75 -6.61
C ILE A 74 7.15 1.55 -6.72
N ALA A 75 7.70 1.48 -7.93
CA ALA A 75 9.13 1.31 -8.15
C ALA A 75 9.93 2.47 -7.54
N GLY A 76 9.49 3.72 -7.76
CA GLY A 76 10.10 4.91 -7.17
C GLY A 76 10.14 4.85 -5.64
N ARG A 77 9.06 4.42 -4.98
CA ARG A 77 9.05 4.26 -3.51
C ARG A 77 10.03 3.19 -3.01
N ARG A 78 10.13 2.08 -3.72
CA ARG A 78 11.03 0.97 -3.36
C ARG A 78 12.50 1.29 -3.63
N GLU A 79 12.79 2.11 -4.63
CA GLU A 79 14.15 2.48 -5.03
C GLU A 79 14.71 3.68 -4.29
N VAL A 80 13.91 4.73 -4.11
CA VAL A 80 14.39 6.01 -3.56
C VAL A 80 14.31 6.03 -2.04
N TYR A 81 13.24 5.48 -1.48
CA TYR A 81 13.00 5.51 -0.03
C TYR A 81 13.22 4.17 0.67
N GLY A 82 13.58 3.12 -0.08
CA GLY A 82 13.78 1.80 0.49
C GLY A 82 12.51 1.21 1.13
N HIS A 83 11.32 1.60 0.67
CA HIS A 83 10.07 1.17 1.28
C HIS A 83 9.72 -0.28 0.94
N THR A 84 9.14 -1.00 1.91
CA THR A 84 8.42 -2.25 1.67
C THR A 84 6.96 -1.92 1.36
N ILE A 85 6.50 -2.34 0.18
CA ILE A 85 5.18 -1.97 -0.35
C ILE A 85 4.30 -3.22 -0.42
N VAL A 86 3.04 -3.12 0.01
CA VAL A 86 1.99 -4.08 -0.32
C VAL A 86 1.17 -3.50 -1.46
N ALA A 87 0.86 -4.26 -2.51
CA ALA A 87 0.11 -3.74 -3.65
C ALA A 87 -0.82 -4.78 -4.28
N ALA A 88 -1.91 -4.28 -4.86
CA ALA A 88 -2.77 -4.98 -5.81
C ALA A 88 -3.54 -3.95 -6.66
N GLY A 89 -4.16 -4.38 -7.75
CA GLY A 89 -5.10 -3.56 -8.52
C GLY A 89 -4.58 -2.16 -8.85
N ASN A 90 -5.22 -1.14 -8.28
CA ASN A 90 -4.92 0.28 -8.43
C ASN A 90 -4.39 0.95 -7.15
N TRP A 91 -3.96 0.17 -6.16
CA TRP A 91 -3.56 0.69 -4.85
C TRP A 91 -2.23 0.12 -4.39
N TYR A 92 -1.62 0.82 -3.43
CA TYR A 92 -0.48 0.33 -2.69
C TYR A 92 -0.46 0.89 -1.27
N VAL A 93 0.14 0.14 -0.36
CA VAL A 93 0.34 0.51 1.05
C VAL A 93 1.83 0.44 1.34
N TRP A 94 2.38 1.53 1.87
CA TRP A 94 3.67 1.46 2.55
C TRP A 94 3.44 1.08 4.01
N VAL A 95 3.99 -0.07 4.40
CA VAL A 95 3.98 -0.55 5.78
C VAL A 95 5.26 -0.08 6.46
N ARG A 96 5.16 0.79 7.47
CA ARG A 96 6.31 1.42 8.15
C ARG A 96 7.33 0.38 8.62
N TYR A 97 6.84 -0.73 9.16
CA TYR A 97 7.65 -1.83 9.65
C TYR A 97 7.48 -3.05 8.73
N ALA A 98 8.49 -3.29 7.89
CA ALA A 98 8.44 -4.31 6.83
C ALA A 98 8.05 -5.72 7.29
N MET A 99 8.37 -6.09 8.53
CA MET A 99 8.03 -7.39 9.11
C MET A 99 6.52 -7.65 9.22
N PHE A 100 5.68 -6.61 9.21
CA PHE A 100 4.22 -6.74 9.24
C PHE A 100 3.57 -6.67 7.85
N ALA A 101 4.36 -6.46 6.79
CA ALA A 101 3.84 -6.42 5.43
C ALA A 101 3.12 -7.71 5.00
N PRO A 102 3.53 -8.93 5.40
CA PRO A 102 2.78 -10.15 5.11
C PRO A 102 1.36 -10.17 5.67
N GLN A 103 1.14 -9.61 6.86
CA GLN A 103 -0.17 -9.53 7.51
C GLN A 103 -1.08 -8.58 6.73
N VAL A 104 -0.56 -7.40 6.36
CA VAL A 104 -1.29 -6.43 5.53
C VAL A 104 -1.60 -7.01 4.15
N ALA A 105 -0.65 -7.70 3.51
CA ALA A 105 -0.86 -8.37 2.23
C ALA A 105 -1.93 -9.46 2.31
N LYS A 106 -1.95 -10.25 3.39
CA LYS A 106 -2.98 -11.26 3.63
C LYS A 106 -4.35 -10.64 3.79
N ALA A 107 -4.48 -9.58 4.60
CA ALA A 107 -5.75 -8.89 4.83
C ALA A 107 -6.34 -8.29 3.54
N LEU A 108 -5.49 -7.73 2.68
CA LEU A 108 -5.91 -7.02 1.48
C LEU A 108 -5.82 -7.84 0.18
N HIS A 109 -5.50 -9.13 0.26
CA HIS A 109 -5.22 -9.98 -0.92
C HIS A 109 -4.16 -9.38 -1.87
N GLY A 110 -3.19 -8.66 -1.31
CA GLY A 110 -2.09 -8.04 -2.04
C GLY A 110 -0.81 -8.88 -2.05
N VAL A 111 0.23 -8.34 -2.67
CA VAL A 111 1.58 -8.93 -2.63
C VAL A 111 2.57 -8.00 -1.98
N VAL A 112 3.53 -8.59 -1.26
CA VAL A 112 4.65 -7.85 -0.66
C VAL A 112 5.74 -7.64 -1.71
N LEU A 113 6.13 -6.38 -1.87
CA LEU A 113 7.20 -5.93 -2.74
C LEU A 113 8.32 -5.36 -1.86
N PRO A 114 9.42 -6.11 -1.65
CA PRO A 114 10.52 -5.65 -0.81
C PRO A 114 11.26 -4.46 -1.46
N PRO A 115 12.08 -3.72 -0.72
CA PRO A 115 12.94 -2.69 -1.28
C PRO A 115 13.82 -3.26 -2.39
N THR A 116 14.16 -2.46 -3.39
CA THR A 116 15.15 -2.89 -4.39
C THR A 116 16.56 -2.83 -3.80
N ASP A 117 17.53 -3.49 -4.45
CA ASP A 117 18.93 -3.43 -3.99
C ASP A 117 19.52 -2.02 -4.02
N ARG A 118 18.91 -1.11 -4.78
CA ARG A 118 19.24 0.32 -4.75
C ARG A 118 18.71 0.99 -3.49
N GLY A 119 17.44 0.75 -3.15
CA GLY A 119 16.82 1.30 -1.95
C GLY A 119 17.32 0.69 -0.63
N ARG A 120 18.01 -0.45 -0.66
CA ARG A 120 18.69 -1.03 0.51
C ARG A 120 20.05 -0.40 0.84
N ARG A 121 20.64 0.34 -0.11
CA ARG A 121 22.01 0.89 0.00
C ARG A 121 22.06 2.36 0.43
N THR A 122 20.90 3.02 0.48
CA THR A 122 20.70 4.39 0.96
C THR A 122 20.31 4.39 2.43
#